data_AF-A0A0Q6RUR2-F1
#
_entry.id   AF-A0A0Q6RUR2-F1
#
_cell.length_a   1.000
_cell.length_b   1.000
_cell.length_c   1.000
_cell.angle_alpha   90.00
_cell.angle_beta   90.00
_cell.angle_gamma   90.00
#
_symmetry.space_group_name_H-M   'P 1'
#
loop_
_entity.id
_entity.type
_entity.pdbx_description
1 polymer ?
#
loop_
_entity_poly.entity_id
_entity_poly.type
_entity_poly.pdbx_seq_one_letter_code
_entity_poly.pdbx_strand_id
1 'polypeptide(L)'
;MHDEGEDQLPAWVDVLQRGPIAVTEHTSEEDLAVEMAERLDALLRSHNGLRPTAEGWRQLALELALKYEPLFTIETPVDRDSMGGRPVGMGNFLLRSRMKAEMRKGASQAEAARRIEKESKGETSFKTANNSLSRKGQAPDFMRRWTHEWKAQRAILAAAKNLSQE
;
A
#
# COMPACT_ATOMS: atom_id res chain seq x y z
N MET A 1 7.65 -28.65 -17.16
CA MET A 1 8.32 -28.24 -15.91
C MET A 1 8.11 -26.75 -15.77
N HIS A 2 7.13 -26.36 -14.95
CA HIS A 2 7.05 -24.98 -14.52
C HIS A 2 8.10 -24.81 -13.45
N ASP A 3 9.07 -23.95 -13.74
CA ASP A 3 10.00 -23.41 -12.76
C ASP A 3 9.15 -22.51 -11.84
N GLU A 4 8.68 -23.09 -10.75
CA GLU A 4 8.06 -22.34 -9.65
C GLU A 4 9.18 -21.53 -9.00
N GLY A 5 9.44 -20.35 -9.56
CA GLY A 5 10.19 -19.33 -8.86
C GLY A 5 9.39 -18.96 -7.61
N GLU A 6 9.68 -19.63 -6.50
CA GLU A 6 9.28 -19.17 -5.19
C GLU A 6 9.72 -17.70 -5.11
N ASP A 7 8.74 -16.79 -5.05
CA ASP A 7 8.94 -15.38 -4.74
C ASP A 7 9.55 -15.30 -3.33
N GLN A 8 10.85 -15.55 -3.21
CA GLN A 8 11.57 -15.43 -1.96
C GLN A 8 11.47 -13.98 -1.51
N LEU A 9 10.80 -13.81 -0.38
CA LEU A 9 10.69 -12.51 0.24
C LEU A 9 12.10 -11.98 0.53
N PRO A 10 12.33 -10.66 0.43
CA PRO A 10 13.62 -10.08 0.76
C PRO A 10 14.05 -10.46 2.18
N ALA A 11 15.33 -10.78 2.40
CA ALA A 11 15.85 -11.26 3.69
C ALA A 11 15.55 -10.34 4.89
N TRP A 12 15.34 -9.04 4.67
CA TRP A 12 14.96 -8.11 5.74
C TRP A 12 13.54 -8.36 6.28
N VAL A 13 12.66 -9.02 5.51
CA VAL A 13 11.30 -9.37 5.93
C VAL A 13 11.36 -10.37 7.08
N ASP A 14 12.22 -11.38 6.97
CA ASP A 14 12.39 -12.41 8.00
C ASP A 14 12.86 -11.82 9.33
N VAL A 15 13.76 -10.82 9.28
CA VAL A 15 14.25 -10.09 10.47
C VAL A 15 13.09 -9.39 11.19
N LEU A 16 12.20 -8.72 10.46
CA LEU A 16 11.07 -7.98 11.04
C LEU A 16 9.96 -8.91 11.56
N GLN A 17 9.92 -10.16 11.10
CA GLN A 17 8.98 -11.17 11.59
C GLN A 17 9.46 -11.89 12.85
N ARG A 18 10.72 -11.70 13.27
CA ARG A 18 11.23 -12.28 14.52
C ARG A 18 10.42 -11.77 15.71
N GLY A 19 10.18 -12.65 16.68
CA GLY A 19 9.52 -12.31 17.93
C GLY A 19 10.29 -11.26 18.76
N PRO A 20 9.74 -10.85 19.92
CA PRO A 20 10.41 -9.94 20.84
C PRO A 20 11.78 -10.48 21.26
N ILE A 21 12.75 -9.58 21.49
CA ILE A 21 14.06 -9.96 22.00
C ILE A 21 13.91 -10.35 23.47
N ALA A 22 14.27 -11.59 23.79
CA ALA A 22 14.27 -12.08 25.16
C ALA A 22 15.55 -11.60 25.87
N VAL A 23 15.40 -10.67 26.81
CA VAL A 23 16.51 -10.16 27.63
C VAL A 23 16.58 -10.99 28.92
N THR A 24 17.75 -11.58 29.17
CA THR A 24 18.04 -12.40 30.36
C THR A 24 19.21 -11.80 31.15
N GLU A 25 19.49 -12.34 32.34
CA GLU A 25 20.64 -11.93 33.17
C GLU A 25 22.00 -12.14 32.49
N HIS A 26 22.07 -13.00 31.46
CA HIS A 26 23.28 -13.29 30.70
C HIS A 26 23.36 -12.53 29.38
N THR A 27 22.35 -11.74 29.05
CA THR A 27 22.33 -10.97 27.81
C THR A 27 23.21 -9.74 27.96
N SER A 28 24.30 -9.67 27.18
CA SER A 28 25.17 -8.50 27.21
C SER A 28 24.58 -7.34 26.41
N GLU A 29 25.03 -6.11 26.69
CA GLU A 29 24.68 -4.93 25.89
C GLU A 29 25.19 -5.05 24.45
N GLU A 30 26.34 -5.70 24.24
CA GLU A 30 26.90 -5.94 22.91
C GLU A 30 26.03 -6.87 22.08
N ASP A 31 25.53 -7.96 22.67
CA ASP A 31 24.62 -8.89 21.99
C ASP A 31 23.30 -8.19 21.61
N LEU A 32 22.77 -7.34 22.49
CA LEU A 32 21.59 -6.53 22.19
C LEU A 32 21.86 -5.52 21.09
N ALA A 33 23.01 -4.86 21.08
CA ALA A 33 23.35 -3.88 20.06
C ALA A 33 23.43 -4.52 18.67
N VAL A 34 23.97 -5.75 18.56
CA VAL A 34 24.04 -6.49 17.28
C VAL A 34 22.65 -6.84 16.77
N GLU A 35 21.79 -7.44 17.60
CA GLU A 35 20.41 -7.79 17.21
C GLU A 35 19.58 -6.53 16.88
N MET A 36 19.73 -5.46 17.67
CA MET A 36 19.04 -4.19 17.41
C MET A 36 19.51 -3.55 16.11
N ALA A 37 20.82 -3.58 15.81
CA ALA A 37 21.36 -3.04 14.56
C ALA A 37 20.79 -3.78 13.34
N GLU A 38 20.66 -5.11 13.41
CA GLU A 38 20.06 -5.90 12.34
C GLU A 38 18.58 -5.53 12.12
N ARG A 39 17.79 -5.43 13.20
CA ARG A 39 16.38 -5.03 13.12
C ARG A 39 16.20 -3.61 12.62
N LEU A 40 17.09 -2.71 13.01
CA LEU A 40 17.09 -1.31 12.58
C LEU A 40 17.42 -1.15 11.10
N ASP A 41 18.40 -1.91 10.57
CA ASP A 41 18.69 -1.95 9.13
C ASP A 41 17.50 -2.52 8.35
N ALA A 42 16.89 -3.60 8.86
CA ALA A 42 15.70 -4.18 8.25
C ALA A 42 14.51 -3.20 8.24
N LEU A 43 14.33 -2.42 9.31
CA LEU A 43 13.29 -1.39 9.39
C LEU A 43 13.52 -0.31 8.33
N LEU A 44 14.73 0.23 8.20
CA LEU A 44 15.07 1.20 7.15
C LEU A 44 14.78 0.65 5.75
N ARG A 45 15.17 -0.60 5.47
CA ARG A 45 14.91 -1.24 4.18
C ARG A 45 13.43 -1.40 3.89
N SER A 46 12.63 -1.73 4.89
CA SER A 46 11.17 -1.91 4.74
C SER A 46 10.44 -0.62 4.35
N HIS A 47 11.01 0.53 4.72
CA HIS A 47 10.50 1.85 4.39
C HIS A 47 11.09 2.36 3.07
N ASN A 48 10.68 1.80 1.93
CA ASN A 48 11.15 2.23 0.59
C ASN A 48 12.67 2.16 0.35
N GLY A 49 13.39 1.26 1.03
CA GLY A 49 14.82 1.06 0.81
C GLY A 49 15.68 2.21 1.31
N LEU A 50 15.30 2.86 2.41
CA LEU A 50 16.12 3.89 3.05
C LEU A 50 17.50 3.34 3.41
N ARG A 51 18.49 4.22 3.35
CA ARG A 51 19.88 3.91 3.72
C ARG A 51 20.14 4.34 5.16
N PRO A 52 21.09 3.70 5.88
CA PRO A 52 21.49 4.10 7.23
C PRO A 52 22.35 5.37 7.21
N THR A 53 21.78 6.48 6.75
CA THR A 53 22.37 7.83 6.74
C THR A 53 21.54 8.74 7.64
N ALA A 54 22.09 9.89 8.05
CA ALA A 54 21.32 10.88 8.83
C ALA A 54 19.99 11.25 8.15
N GLU A 55 20.01 11.40 6.82
CA GLU A 55 18.81 11.63 6.02
C GLU A 55 17.83 10.46 6.05
N GLY A 56 18.32 9.23 5.93
CA GLY A 56 17.47 8.04 5.99
C GLY A 56 16.80 7.86 7.35
N TRP A 57 17.54 8.11 8.43
CA TRP A 57 16.99 8.13 9.79
C TRP A 57 15.92 9.21 9.97
N ARG A 58 16.18 10.43 9.45
CA ARG A 58 15.20 11.51 9.46
C ARG A 58 13.92 11.15 8.71
N GLN A 59 14.06 10.56 7.52
CA GLN A 59 12.91 10.13 6.71
C GLN A 59 12.11 9.04 7.41
N LEU A 60 12.77 8.03 7.98
CA LEU A 60 12.11 6.98 8.76
C LEU A 60 11.34 7.57 9.94
N ALA A 61 11.94 8.48 10.71
CA ALA A 61 11.27 9.11 11.85
C ALA A 61 9.99 9.86 11.42
N LEU A 62 10.03 10.59 10.31
CA LEU A 62 8.86 11.31 9.78
C LEU A 62 7.76 10.35 9.28
N GLU A 63 8.14 9.24 8.63
CA GLU A 63 7.18 8.22 8.21
C GLU A 63 6.52 7.51 9.39
N LEU A 64 7.28 7.21 10.45
CA LEU A 64 6.74 6.63 11.68
C LEU A 64 5.82 7.61 12.40
N ALA A 65 6.20 8.90 12.46
CA ALA A 65 5.33 9.95 13.02
C ALA A 65 4.00 10.05 12.26
N LEU A 66 4.04 10.08 10.93
CA LEU A 66 2.83 10.07 10.09
C LEU A 66 1.92 8.86 10.34
N LYS A 67 2.52 7.70 10.62
CA LYS A 67 1.78 6.44 10.78
C LYS A 67 1.17 6.30 12.17
N TYR A 68 1.85 6.76 13.21
CA TYR A 68 1.48 6.44 14.60
C TYR A 68 1.04 7.64 15.43
N GLU A 69 1.36 8.88 15.05
CA GLU A 69 0.97 10.08 15.80
C GLU A 69 -0.38 10.61 15.31
N PRO A 70 -1.45 10.56 16.13
CA PRO A 70 -2.77 11.00 15.72
C PRO A 70 -2.82 12.46 15.27
N LEU A 71 -1.98 13.34 15.84
CA LEU A 71 -1.92 14.76 15.48
C LEU A 71 -1.46 15.01 14.03
N PHE A 72 -0.78 14.04 13.40
CA PHE A 72 -0.41 14.10 11.98
C PHE A 72 -1.41 13.38 11.06
N THR A 73 -2.52 12.85 11.61
CA THR A 73 -3.58 12.24 10.81
C THR A 73 -4.24 13.29 9.94
N ILE A 74 -4.22 13.07 8.62
CA ILE A 74 -4.80 13.99 7.66
C ILE A 74 -6.12 13.42 7.16
N GLU A 75 -7.18 14.16 7.45
CA GLU A 75 -8.51 13.87 6.93
C GLU A 75 -8.55 14.20 5.43
N THR A 76 -8.75 13.19 4.60
CA THR A 76 -8.89 13.37 3.15
C THR A 76 -10.37 13.57 2.77
N PRO A 77 -10.67 14.19 1.61
CA PRO A 77 -12.03 14.25 1.09
C PRO A 77 -12.70 12.88 0.98
N VAL A 78 -11.92 11.81 0.77
CA VAL A 78 -12.40 10.43 0.72
C VAL A 78 -12.99 10.00 2.07
N ASP A 79 -12.35 10.40 3.17
CA ASP A 79 -12.78 10.07 4.52
C ASP A 79 -14.11 10.76 4.85
N ARG A 80 -14.25 12.03 4.46
CA ARG A 80 -15.50 12.80 4.58
C ARG A 80 -16.63 12.22 3.73
N ASP A 81 -16.35 11.86 2.47
CA ASP A 81 -17.32 11.27 1.55
C ASP A 81 -17.82 9.90 2.04
N SER A 82 -16.96 9.15 2.73
CA SER A 82 -17.27 7.81 3.24
C SER A 82 -18.22 7.78 4.44
N MET A 83 -18.47 8.92 5.12
CA MET A 83 -19.38 8.99 6.27
C MET A 83 -20.86 8.69 5.95
N GLY A 84 -21.21 8.41 4.68
CA GLY A 84 -22.55 7.97 4.27
C GLY A 84 -22.60 6.87 3.21
N GLY A 85 -21.47 6.27 2.82
CA GLY A 85 -21.39 5.35 1.69
C GLY A 85 -20.51 4.12 1.96
N ARG A 86 -20.82 2.99 1.30
CA ARG A 86 -19.91 1.83 1.31
C ARG A 86 -18.60 2.19 0.60
N PRO A 87 -17.43 1.83 1.16
CA PRO A 87 -16.15 2.13 0.54
C PRO A 87 -16.05 1.56 -0.88
N VAL A 88 -15.46 2.33 -1.78
CA VAL A 88 -15.28 1.93 -3.18
C VAL A 88 -14.08 1.00 -3.28
N GLY A 89 -14.37 -0.30 -3.29
CA GLY A 89 -13.37 -1.36 -3.43
C GLY A 89 -12.85 -1.55 -4.86
N MET A 90 -11.79 -2.35 -4.97
CA MET A 90 -11.08 -2.62 -6.22
C MET A 90 -11.92 -3.40 -7.26
N GLY A 91 -12.87 -4.22 -6.81
CA GLY A 91 -13.61 -5.13 -7.69
C GLY A 91 -14.34 -4.46 -8.85
N ASN A 92 -15.09 -3.38 -8.58
CA ASN A 92 -15.79 -2.65 -9.63
C ASN A 92 -14.84 -1.90 -10.57
N PHE A 93 -13.72 -1.41 -10.06
CA PHE A 93 -12.72 -0.73 -10.87
C PHE A 93 -12.04 -1.70 -11.84
N LEU A 94 -11.60 -2.87 -11.36
CA LEU A 94 -11.02 -3.92 -12.21
C LEU A 94 -12.01 -4.44 -13.25
N LEU A 95 -13.26 -4.67 -12.84
CA LEU A 95 -14.31 -5.11 -13.75
C LEU A 95 -14.55 -4.11 -14.88
N ARG A 96 -14.64 -2.81 -14.58
CA ARG A 96 -14.75 -1.76 -15.60
C ARG A 96 -13.53 -1.70 -16.51
N SER A 97 -12.33 -1.82 -15.95
CA SER A 97 -11.09 -1.81 -16.72
C SER A 97 -11.01 -3.00 -17.68
N ARG A 98 -11.39 -4.21 -17.23
CA ARG A 98 -11.50 -5.41 -18.07
C ARG A 98 -12.54 -5.25 -19.18
N MET A 99 -13.74 -4.74 -18.85
CA MET A 99 -14.78 -4.45 -19.85
C MET A 99 -14.28 -3.48 -20.93
N LYS A 100 -13.62 -2.38 -20.53
CA LYS A 100 -13.02 -1.44 -21.49
C LYS A 100 -11.92 -2.08 -22.33
N ALA A 101 -11.09 -2.95 -21.75
CA ALA A 101 -10.03 -3.64 -22.47
C ALA A 101 -10.61 -4.57 -23.56
N GLU A 102 -11.65 -5.34 -23.24
CA GLU A 102 -12.33 -6.20 -24.22
C GLU A 102 -13.03 -5.38 -25.33
N MET A 103 -13.67 -4.27 -24.99
CA MET A 103 -14.28 -3.39 -25.98
C MET A 103 -13.24 -2.73 -26.90
N ARG A 104 -12.04 -2.41 -26.38
CA ARG A 104 -10.92 -1.91 -27.20
C ARG A 104 -10.40 -2.96 -28.19
N LYS A 105 -10.60 -4.25 -27.90
CA LYS A 105 -10.32 -5.35 -28.85
C LYS A 105 -11.42 -5.52 -29.90
N GLY A 106 -12.41 -4.63 -29.94
CA GLY A 106 -13.51 -4.65 -30.91
C GLY A 106 -14.73 -5.46 -30.48
N ALA A 107 -14.77 -6.00 -29.26
CA ALA A 107 -15.95 -6.69 -28.76
C ALA A 107 -17.09 -5.69 -28.45
N SER A 108 -18.33 -6.06 -28.77
CA SER A 108 -19.48 -5.33 -28.25
C SER A 108 -19.57 -5.47 -26.72
N GLN A 109 -20.29 -4.57 -26.06
CA GLN A 109 -20.44 -4.59 -24.60
C GLN A 109 -21.02 -5.92 -24.09
N ALA A 110 -22.01 -6.47 -24.80
CA ALA A 110 -22.61 -7.76 -24.44
C ALA A 110 -21.62 -8.93 -24.62
N GLU A 111 -20.82 -8.91 -25.68
CA GLU A 111 -19.79 -9.94 -25.90
C GLU A 111 -18.68 -9.86 -24.85
N ALA A 112 -18.22 -8.64 -24.51
CA ALA A 112 -17.26 -8.42 -23.45
C ALA A 112 -17.77 -8.94 -22.09
N ALA A 113 -19.03 -8.67 -21.76
CA ALA A 113 -19.66 -9.16 -20.53
C ALA A 113 -19.75 -10.69 -20.47
N ARG A 114 -20.07 -11.35 -21.59
CA ARG A 114 -20.12 -12.83 -21.67
C ARG A 114 -18.72 -13.46 -21.53
N ARG A 115 -17.70 -12.83 -22.11
CA ARG A 115 -16.30 -13.30 -21.96
C ARG A 115 -15.86 -13.24 -20.50
N ILE A 116 -16.13 -12.12 -19.82
CA ILE A 116 -15.77 -11.93 -18.41
C ILE A 116 -16.53 -12.91 -17.50
N GLU A 117 -17.82 -13.16 -17.74
CA GLU A 117 -18.58 -14.16 -16.98
C GLU A 117 -17.97 -15.57 -17.12
N LYS A 118 -17.62 -15.96 -18.35
CA LYS A 118 -16.98 -17.25 -18.64
C LYS A 118 -15.60 -17.37 -17.97
N GLU A 119 -14.78 -16.33 -18.05
CA GLU A 119 -13.43 -16.29 -17.47
C GLU A 119 -13.43 -16.27 -15.94
N SER A 120 -14.41 -15.58 -15.34
CA SER A 120 -14.57 -15.51 -13.89
C SER A 120 -15.21 -16.76 -13.28
N LYS A 121 -15.50 -17.79 -14.07
CA LYS A 121 -16.15 -19.05 -13.63
C LYS A 121 -17.43 -18.81 -12.82
N GLY A 122 -18.18 -17.75 -13.16
CA GLY A 122 -19.44 -17.40 -12.50
C GLY A 122 -19.33 -16.48 -11.28
N GLU A 123 -18.12 -16.08 -10.85
CA GLU A 123 -17.97 -15.09 -9.78
C GLU A 123 -18.54 -13.72 -10.16
N THR A 124 -18.47 -13.36 -11.45
CA THR A 124 -19.07 -12.13 -11.97
C THR A 124 -20.17 -12.46 -12.96
N SER A 125 -21.43 -12.20 -12.61
CA SER A 125 -22.56 -12.42 -13.53
C SER A 125 -22.49 -11.52 -14.76
N PHE A 126 -23.05 -11.98 -15.88
CA PHE A 126 -23.23 -11.19 -17.10
C PHE A 126 -23.91 -9.85 -16.82
N LYS A 127 -24.96 -9.84 -16.00
CA LYS A 127 -25.70 -8.61 -15.65
C LYS A 127 -24.82 -7.63 -14.87
N THR A 128 -23.97 -8.11 -13.97
CA THR A 128 -23.02 -7.28 -13.23
C THR A 128 -21.96 -6.70 -14.16
N ALA A 129 -21.37 -7.52 -15.03
CA ALA A 129 -20.36 -7.08 -16.01
C ALA A 129 -20.94 -6.07 -17.01
N ASN A 130 -22.11 -6.36 -17.58
CA ASN A 130 -22.78 -5.52 -18.57
C ASN A 130 -23.16 -4.15 -17.99
N ASN A 131 -23.55 -4.08 -16.71
CA ASN A 131 -23.88 -2.82 -16.05
C ASN A 131 -22.68 -2.08 -15.44
N SER A 132 -21.48 -2.63 -15.53
CA SER A 132 -20.30 -2.02 -14.90
C SER A 132 -19.97 -0.64 -15.49
N LEU A 133 -20.25 -0.42 -16.78
CA LEU A 133 -19.90 0.82 -17.48
C LEU A 133 -20.91 1.96 -17.25
N SER A 134 -22.18 1.65 -16.96
CA SER A 134 -23.25 2.65 -16.83
C SER A 134 -23.19 3.47 -15.55
N ARG A 135 -22.55 2.95 -14.50
CA ARG A 135 -22.30 3.70 -13.25
C ARG A 135 -21.10 4.62 -13.42
N LYS A 136 -21.14 5.87 -12.95
CA LYS A 136 -19.94 6.72 -12.77
C LYS A 136 -18.98 6.00 -11.81
N GLY A 137 -18.06 5.21 -12.35
CA GLY A 137 -17.10 4.49 -11.53
C GLY A 137 -16.10 5.47 -10.95
N GLN A 138 -16.12 5.58 -9.63
CA GLN A 138 -15.09 6.24 -8.87
C GLN A 138 -13.85 5.35 -8.81
N ALA A 139 -12.67 5.98 -8.75
CA ALA A 139 -11.46 5.25 -8.44
C ALA A 139 -11.57 4.66 -7.02
N PRO A 140 -10.92 3.52 -6.75
CA PRO A 140 -10.87 2.96 -5.41
C PRO A 140 -10.38 3.98 -4.38
N ASP A 141 -10.93 3.91 -3.17
CA ASP A 141 -10.68 4.92 -2.14
C ASP A 141 -9.21 5.05 -1.78
N PHE A 142 -8.45 3.94 -1.72
CA PHE A 142 -7.01 3.98 -1.45
C PHE A 142 -6.23 4.72 -2.56
N MET A 143 -6.63 4.63 -3.83
CA MET A 143 -5.97 5.38 -4.91
C MET A 143 -6.27 6.87 -4.80
N ARG A 144 -7.49 7.21 -4.38
CA ARG A 144 -7.88 8.60 -4.11
C ARG A 144 -7.07 9.15 -2.93
N ARG A 145 -6.97 8.39 -1.83
CA ARG A 145 -6.19 8.73 -0.62
C ARG A 145 -4.71 8.90 -0.90
N TRP A 146 -4.11 8.04 -1.73
CA TRP A 146 -2.68 8.08 -2.07
C TRP A 146 -2.21 9.49 -2.45
N THR A 147 -3.00 10.20 -3.27
CA THR A 147 -2.63 11.55 -3.71
C THR A 147 -2.58 12.58 -2.59
N HIS A 148 -3.42 12.41 -1.57
CA HIS A 148 -3.46 13.25 -0.38
C HIS A 148 -2.37 12.86 0.62
N GLU A 149 -2.17 11.56 0.85
CA GLU A 149 -1.10 11.02 1.68
C GLU A 149 0.29 11.43 1.16
N TRP A 150 0.47 11.43 -0.16
CA TRP A 150 1.74 11.88 -0.74
C TRP A 150 1.97 13.39 -0.54
N LYS A 151 0.92 14.21 -0.65
CA LYS A 151 1.01 15.65 -0.36
C LYS A 151 1.33 15.91 1.12
N ALA A 152 0.70 15.16 2.01
CA ALA A 152 0.96 15.18 3.45
C ALA A 152 2.43 14.91 3.75
N GLN A 153 2.95 13.81 3.21
CA GLN A 153 4.34 13.41 3.40
C GLN A 153 5.32 14.49 2.93
N ARG A 154 5.08 15.10 1.76
CA ARG A 154 5.92 16.19 1.25
C ARG A 154 5.82 17.46 2.10
N ALA A 155 4.65 17.78 2.62
CA ALA A 155 4.46 18.95 3.49
C ALA A 155 5.21 18.80 4.81
N ILE A 156 5.19 17.61 5.41
CA ILE A 156 5.93 17.31 6.63
C ILE A 156 7.44 17.31 6.38
N LEU A 157 7.91 16.73 5.28
CA LEU A 157 9.32 16.81 4.89
C LEU A 157 9.78 18.27 4.71
N ALA A 158 8.94 19.10 4.09
CA ALA A 158 9.22 20.53 3.95
C ALA A 158 9.21 21.27 5.30
N ALA A 159 8.26 20.96 6.18
CA ALA A 159 8.20 21.54 7.53
C ALA A 159 9.43 21.14 8.37
N ALA A 160 9.82 19.87 8.34
CA ALA A 160 11.01 19.37 9.01
C ALA A 160 12.28 20.06 8.48
N LYS A 161 12.39 20.24 7.16
CA LYS A 161 13.51 20.97 6.54
C LYS A 161 13.54 22.45 6.95
N ASN A 162 12.40 23.11 7.08
CA ASN A 162 12.34 24.51 7.50
C ASN A 162 12.66 24.69 8.99
N LEU A 163 12.40 23.67 9.81
CA LEU A 163 12.73 23.67 11.24
C LEU A 163 14.20 23.30 11.49
N SER A 164 14.79 22.43 10.66
CA SER A 164 16.23 22.18 10.70
C SER A 164 16.97 23.43 10.24
N GLN A 165 17.76 24.05 11.12
CA GLN A 165 18.58 25.23 10.82
C GLN A 165 19.81 24.92 9.94
N GLU A 166 19.71 23.91 9.06
CA GLU A 166 20.77 23.48 8.13
C GLU A 166 20.53 23.99 6.70
#